data_AF-A0A255PLP6-F1
#
_entry.id   AF-A0A255PLP6-F1
#
_cell.length_a   1.000
_cell.length_b   1.000
_cell.length_c   1.000
_cell.angle_alpha   90.00
_cell.angle_beta   90.00
_cell.angle_gamma   90.00
#
_symmetry.space_group_name_H-M   'P 1'
#
loop_
_entity.id
_entity.type
_entity.pdbx_description
1 polymer ?
#
loop_
_entity_poly.entity_id
_entity_poly.type
_entity_poly.pdbx_seq_one_letter_code
_entity_poly.pdbx_strand_id
1 'polypeptide(L)'
;MRGVELRVPIFPGARPRERRLPARGGHVKITAVLHGKEAALTKLRTTLSGIALSGAVLAIGVTPALADSASGGAVPSSATASVTKAQKLSKLKNLTEDSYASQGRWLDAMNQHMAHKQSIEKYKFNWKTDYCSNSPDTLPGGYNFKMGCWRHDFGYRNYKGLIGNYYFKKNGHKKRVDKALLRDLYTACDYKPWADPLPPSERKRLKAACRKTAKTYYDAVSAAG
;
A
#
# COMPACT_ATOMS: atom_id res chain seq x y z
N MET A 1 13.75 -22.54 65.67
CA MET A 1 14.69 -21.82 64.78
C MET A 1 14.07 -20.46 64.48
N ARG A 2 14.92 -19.43 64.43
CA ARG A 2 14.59 -18.00 64.65
C ARG A 2 13.87 -17.39 63.44
N GLY A 3 12.85 -16.56 63.70
CA GLY A 3 12.26 -15.67 62.70
C GLY A 3 13.24 -14.58 62.29
N VAL A 4 13.36 -14.35 60.99
CA VAL A 4 14.21 -13.30 60.42
C VAL A 4 13.35 -12.06 60.19
N GLU A 5 13.53 -11.07 61.06
CA GLU A 5 12.94 -9.74 60.95
C GLU A 5 13.78 -8.92 59.96
N LEU A 6 13.23 -8.63 58.77
CA LEU A 6 13.87 -7.78 57.76
C LEU A 6 13.67 -6.30 58.12
N ARG A 7 14.68 -5.69 58.76
CA ARG A 7 14.78 -4.23 58.89
C ARG A 7 15.22 -3.61 57.58
N VAL A 8 14.34 -2.82 56.98
CA VAL A 8 14.66 -1.93 55.85
C VAL A 8 15.30 -0.65 56.39
N PRO A 9 16.48 -0.23 55.91
CA PRO A 9 17.06 1.06 56.30
C PRO A 9 16.29 2.20 55.61
N ILE A 10 15.77 3.12 56.43
CA ILE A 10 15.19 4.39 56.01
C ILE A 10 16.33 5.35 55.69
N PHE A 11 16.47 5.76 54.43
CA PHE A 11 17.38 6.85 54.03
C PHE A 11 16.73 8.21 54.36
N PRO A 12 17.37 9.08 55.16
CA PRO A 12 16.92 10.44 55.34
C PRO A 12 17.54 11.31 54.26
N GLY A 13 16.72 11.90 53.38
CA GLY A 13 17.17 13.05 52.59
C GLY A 13 16.76 13.05 51.12
N ALA A 14 15.51 13.41 50.85
CA ALA A 14 15.18 14.13 49.63
C ALA A 14 13.98 15.04 49.92
N ARG A 15 14.25 16.32 50.15
CA ARG A 15 13.21 17.35 50.29
C ARG A 15 12.43 17.47 48.97
N PRO A 16 11.10 17.69 49.02
CA PRO A 16 10.33 17.94 47.81
C PRO A 16 10.73 19.30 47.24
N ARG A 17 11.20 19.31 45.98
CA ARG A 17 11.37 20.54 45.20
C ARG A 17 9.98 21.06 44.85
N GLU A 18 9.51 22.07 45.57
CA GLU A 18 8.44 22.96 45.12
C GLU A 18 8.85 23.55 43.76
N ARG A 19 8.20 23.06 42.69
CA ARG A 19 8.24 23.72 41.39
C ARG A 19 7.26 24.89 41.43
N ARG A 20 7.82 26.04 41.77
CA ARG A 20 7.24 27.37 41.59
C ARG A 20 6.79 27.52 40.13
N LEU A 21 5.49 27.72 39.90
CA LEU A 21 4.95 28.12 38.60
C LEU A 21 5.52 29.48 38.20
N PRO A 22 6.05 29.65 36.98
CA PRO A 22 6.21 30.99 36.43
C PRO A 22 4.87 31.48 35.89
N ALA A 23 4.25 32.41 36.62
CA ALA A 23 3.37 33.40 36.03
C ALA A 23 4.24 34.40 35.26
N ARG A 24 4.11 34.45 33.94
CA ARG A 24 4.39 35.64 33.13
C ARG A 24 3.76 35.48 31.76
N GLY A 25 2.71 36.28 31.54
CA GLY A 25 2.17 36.54 30.22
C GLY A 25 3.26 37.09 29.31
N GLY A 26 3.48 36.40 28.21
CA GLY A 26 4.19 36.90 27.05
C GLY A 26 3.26 36.71 25.86
N HIS A 27 2.76 37.81 25.32
CA HIS A 27 2.12 37.81 24.01
C HIS A 27 3.14 37.31 22.99
N VAL A 28 2.97 36.07 22.52
CA VAL A 28 3.66 35.59 21.32
C VAL A 28 2.99 36.28 20.14
N LYS A 29 3.57 37.41 19.69
CA LYS A 29 3.31 37.90 18.34
C LYS A 29 3.87 36.85 17.38
N ILE A 30 2.97 36.04 16.82
CA ILE A 30 3.26 35.22 15.65
C ILE A 30 3.43 36.20 14.48
N THR A 31 4.65 36.69 14.27
CA THR A 31 5.00 37.37 13.03
C THR A 31 5.18 36.27 11.98
N ALA A 32 4.11 35.98 11.23
CA ALA A 32 4.20 35.15 10.05
C ALA A 32 5.14 35.84 9.05
N VAL A 33 6.34 35.28 8.85
CA VAL A 33 7.20 35.66 7.72
C VAL A 33 6.59 34.99 6.49
N LEU A 34 5.62 35.68 5.88
CA LEU A 34 5.15 35.39 4.53
C LEU A 34 6.32 35.69 3.58
N HIS A 35 7.03 34.64 3.17
CA HIS A 35 7.89 34.71 1.99
C HIS A 35 6.99 34.85 0.76
N GLY A 36 6.70 36.10 0.39
CA GLY A 36 6.12 36.47 -0.88
C GLY A 36 7.08 36.11 -2.00
N LYS A 37 6.68 35.15 -2.83
CA LYS A 37 7.08 35.11 -4.24
C LYS A 37 5.83 35.40 -5.06
N GLU A 38 5.58 36.70 -5.23
CA GLU A 38 4.75 37.16 -6.34
C GLU A 38 5.51 36.91 -7.65
N ALA A 39 4.97 36.03 -8.48
CA ALA A 39 5.32 35.98 -9.89
C ALA A 39 4.01 36.18 -10.67
N ALA A 40 4.00 37.30 -11.40
CA ALA A 40 2.87 37.91 -12.06
C ALA A 40 2.14 36.97 -13.02
N LEU A 41 0.84 36.85 -12.80
CA LEU A 41 -0.13 36.25 -13.71
C LEU A 41 -0.50 37.32 -14.74
N THR A 42 0.31 37.42 -15.81
CA THR A 42 0.03 38.34 -16.92
C THR A 42 -0.91 37.66 -17.91
N LYS A 43 -2.12 38.23 -18.03
CA LYS A 43 -3.11 38.03 -19.10
C LYS A 43 -2.45 37.73 -20.46
N LEU A 44 -2.74 36.57 -21.04
CA LEU A 44 -2.73 36.45 -22.50
C LEU A 44 -4.17 36.43 -22.99
N ARG A 45 -4.56 37.52 -23.65
CA ARG A 45 -5.83 37.68 -24.35
C ARG A 45 -5.78 36.89 -25.66
N THR A 46 -6.73 35.97 -25.80
CA THR A 46 -7.61 35.75 -26.96
C THR A 46 -7.12 36.19 -28.36
N THR A 47 -6.88 35.19 -29.22
CA THR A 47 -7.25 35.21 -30.65
C THR A 47 -7.65 33.79 -31.09
N LEU A 48 -8.92 33.41 -30.91
CA LEU A 48 -9.48 32.26 -31.63
C LEU A 48 -9.87 32.72 -33.03
N SER A 49 -9.16 32.20 -34.04
CA SER A 49 -9.61 32.27 -35.42
C SER A 49 -10.81 31.34 -35.57
N GLY A 50 -11.90 31.89 -36.10
CA GLY A 50 -13.15 31.18 -36.33
C GLY A 50 -13.01 30.11 -37.41
N ILE A 51 -13.65 28.97 -37.16
CA ILE A 51 -14.15 28.10 -38.22
C ILE A 51 -15.65 27.96 -37.94
N ALA A 52 -16.44 28.63 -38.77
CA ALA A 52 -17.86 28.44 -38.88
C ALA A 52 -18.14 27.11 -39.59
N LEU A 53 -19.11 26.33 -39.09
CA LEU A 53 -19.88 25.35 -39.86
C LEU A 53 -21.20 25.12 -39.11
N SER A 54 -22.26 25.71 -39.66
CA SER A 54 -23.67 25.26 -39.79
C SER A 54 -24.22 24.34 -38.68
N GLY A 55 -25.28 24.65 -37.94
CA GLY A 55 -26.54 25.25 -38.37
C GLY A 55 -27.58 24.16 -38.64
N ALA A 56 -28.33 23.74 -37.62
CA ALA A 56 -29.68 23.18 -37.71
C ALA A 56 -30.29 23.01 -36.30
N VAL A 57 -31.11 23.96 -35.89
CA VAL A 57 -32.05 23.85 -34.76
C VAL A 57 -33.39 23.46 -35.37
N LEU A 58 -33.98 22.35 -34.94
CA LEU A 58 -35.39 22.05 -35.17
C LEU A 58 -36.11 21.99 -33.82
N ALA A 59 -37.11 22.86 -33.72
CA ALA A 59 -37.92 23.13 -32.56
C ALA A 59 -39.09 22.14 -32.44
N ILE A 60 -39.39 21.79 -31.20
CA ILE A 60 -40.70 21.69 -30.53
C ILE A 60 -41.85 21.04 -31.33
N GLY A 61 -42.32 19.90 -30.80
CA GLY A 61 -43.69 19.44 -30.97
C GLY A 61 -44.16 18.78 -29.66
N VAL A 62 -45.12 19.39 -28.98
CA VAL A 62 -45.84 18.83 -27.82
C VAL A 62 -47.32 18.76 -28.21
N THR A 63 -47.94 17.59 -28.15
CA THR A 63 -49.38 17.32 -27.89
C THR A 63 -49.55 15.80 -27.58
N PRO A 64 -50.71 15.26 -27.15
CA PRO A 64 -50.98 14.86 -25.77
C PRO A 64 -51.20 13.34 -25.60
N ALA A 65 -51.48 12.96 -24.35
CA ALA A 65 -51.67 11.62 -23.79
C ALA A 65 -52.61 10.66 -24.55
N LEU A 66 -52.26 9.36 -24.51
CA LEU A 66 -53.19 8.24 -24.28
C LEU A 66 -52.44 7.11 -23.55
N ALA A 67 -53.08 6.58 -22.51
CA ALA A 67 -52.66 5.42 -21.75
C ALA A 67 -52.84 4.15 -22.59
N ASP A 68 -51.88 3.22 -22.53
CA ASP A 68 -52.21 1.79 -22.57
C ASP A 68 -51.08 0.92 -22.00
N SER A 69 -51.54 -0.07 -21.23
CA SER A 69 -50.97 -1.39 -20.97
C SER A 69 -49.50 -1.56 -20.57
N ALA A 70 -49.35 -2.03 -19.34
CA ALA A 70 -48.22 -2.80 -18.86
C ALA A 70 -47.77 -3.85 -19.90
N SER A 71 -46.56 -3.68 -20.43
CA SER A 71 -45.76 -4.79 -20.91
C SER A 71 -44.63 -4.96 -19.91
N GLY A 72 -44.70 -6.07 -19.18
CA GLY A 72 -43.62 -6.58 -18.33
C GLY A 72 -42.40 -6.90 -19.17
N GLY A 73 -41.70 -5.85 -19.62
CA GLY A 73 -40.36 -5.94 -20.14
C GLY A 73 -39.48 -6.41 -19.00
N ALA A 74 -39.29 -7.73 -18.92
CA ALA A 74 -38.25 -8.33 -18.12
C ALA A 74 -36.95 -7.61 -18.50
N VAL A 75 -36.52 -6.68 -17.65
CA VAL A 75 -35.18 -6.11 -17.70
C VAL A 75 -34.28 -7.34 -17.69
N PRO A 76 -33.48 -7.60 -18.75
CA PRO A 76 -32.57 -8.73 -18.71
C PRO A 76 -31.69 -8.48 -17.50
N SER A 77 -31.92 -9.28 -16.46
CA SER A 77 -31.12 -9.29 -15.25
C SER A 77 -29.70 -9.38 -15.76
N SER A 78 -28.95 -8.29 -15.60
CA SER A 78 -27.59 -8.18 -16.12
C SER A 78 -26.79 -9.27 -15.43
N ALA A 79 -26.68 -10.42 -16.09
CA ALA A 79 -25.83 -11.51 -15.67
C ALA A 79 -24.45 -10.88 -15.55
N THR A 80 -23.98 -10.70 -14.33
CA THR A 80 -22.68 -10.10 -14.07
C THR A 80 -21.65 -10.95 -14.80
N ALA A 81 -21.15 -10.44 -15.92
CA ALA A 81 -20.24 -11.18 -16.77
C ALA A 81 -19.05 -11.62 -15.92
N SER A 82 -18.82 -12.93 -15.85
CA SER A 82 -17.73 -13.48 -15.06
C SER A 82 -16.39 -12.93 -15.56
N VAL A 83 -15.44 -12.69 -14.64
CA VAL A 83 -14.12 -12.16 -15.01
C VAL A 83 -13.41 -13.15 -15.93
N THR A 84 -13.05 -12.70 -17.12
CA THR A 84 -12.32 -13.52 -18.09
C THR A 84 -10.91 -13.83 -17.61
N LYS A 85 -10.33 -14.93 -18.12
CA LYS A 85 -8.92 -15.30 -17.85
C LYS A 85 -7.94 -14.17 -18.18
N ALA A 86 -8.16 -13.46 -19.29
CA ALA A 86 -7.32 -12.34 -19.72
C ALA A 86 -7.40 -11.15 -18.76
N GLN A 87 -8.61 -10.77 -18.32
CA GLN A 87 -8.79 -9.71 -17.32
C GLN A 87 -8.15 -10.09 -15.98
N LYS A 88 -8.30 -11.35 -15.54
CA LYS A 88 -7.66 -11.83 -14.31
C LYS A 88 -6.13 -11.81 -14.41
N LEU A 89 -5.57 -12.23 -15.55
CA LEU A 89 -4.12 -12.17 -15.78
C LEU A 89 -3.61 -10.73 -15.84
N SER A 90 -4.34 -9.81 -16.46
CA SER A 90 -4.00 -8.39 -16.51
C SER A 90 -3.98 -7.77 -15.10
N LYS A 91 -5.01 -8.03 -14.30
CA LYS A 91 -5.05 -7.58 -12.90
C LYS A 91 -3.92 -8.21 -12.07
N LEU A 92 -3.66 -9.50 -12.24
CA LEU A 92 -2.56 -10.19 -11.56
C LEU A 92 -1.20 -9.56 -11.91
N LYS A 93 -0.96 -9.26 -13.20
CA LYS A 93 0.25 -8.55 -13.64
C LYS A 93 0.37 -7.21 -12.95
N ASN A 94 -0.68 -6.39 -12.96
CA ASN A 94 -0.70 -5.07 -12.33
C ASN A 94 -0.38 -5.09 -10.81
N LEU A 95 -0.69 -6.18 -10.11
CA LEU A 95 -0.39 -6.35 -8.68
C LEU A 95 1.00 -6.95 -8.41
N THR A 96 1.67 -7.49 -9.43
CA THR A 96 2.92 -8.26 -9.29
C THR A 96 4.07 -7.69 -10.11
N GLU A 97 4.03 -6.39 -10.42
CA GLU A 97 5.15 -5.73 -11.07
C GLU A 97 6.30 -5.44 -10.11
N ASP A 98 7.45 -5.23 -10.72
CA ASP A 98 8.72 -4.88 -10.10
C ASP A 98 8.78 -3.37 -9.82
N SER A 99 7.83 -2.83 -9.05
CA SER A 99 7.77 -1.39 -8.76
C SER A 99 7.12 -1.08 -7.41
N TYR A 100 7.49 0.07 -6.80
CA TYR A 100 6.86 0.55 -5.57
C TYR A 100 5.35 0.81 -5.76
N ALA A 101 4.96 1.31 -6.93
CA ALA A 101 3.55 1.50 -7.26
C ALA A 101 2.78 0.16 -7.25
N SER A 102 3.38 -0.92 -7.75
CA SER A 102 2.77 -2.25 -7.68
C SER A 102 2.71 -2.81 -6.27
N GLN A 103 3.71 -2.53 -5.43
CA GLN A 103 3.68 -2.89 -4.02
C GLN A 103 2.48 -2.21 -3.32
N GLY A 104 2.29 -0.90 -3.54
CA GLY A 104 1.14 -0.15 -3.02
C GLY A 104 -0.20 -0.71 -3.52
N ARG A 105 -0.34 -0.94 -4.84
CA ARG A 105 -1.56 -1.52 -5.41
C ARG A 105 -1.88 -2.91 -4.86
N TRP A 106 -0.86 -3.71 -4.56
CA TRP A 106 -1.06 -5.03 -3.94
C TRP A 106 -1.50 -4.91 -2.49
N LEU A 107 -0.91 -4.00 -1.70
CA LEU A 107 -1.34 -3.72 -0.34
C LEU A 107 -2.80 -3.24 -0.30
N ASP A 108 -3.19 -2.35 -1.22
CA ASP A 108 -4.57 -1.90 -1.36
C ASP A 108 -5.52 -3.04 -1.74
N ALA A 109 -5.12 -3.89 -2.68
CA ALA A 109 -5.91 -5.05 -3.09
C ALA A 109 -6.07 -6.06 -1.96
N MET A 110 -5.04 -6.26 -1.15
CA MET A 110 -5.08 -7.09 0.06
C MET A 110 -6.03 -6.50 1.10
N ASN A 111 -5.96 -5.20 1.38
CA ASN A 111 -6.90 -4.53 2.29
C ASN A 111 -8.35 -4.64 1.78
N GLN A 112 -8.56 -4.49 0.47
CA GLN A 112 -9.86 -4.71 -0.16
C GLN A 112 -10.36 -6.15 0.00
N HIS A 113 -9.46 -7.14 -0.09
CA HIS A 113 -9.78 -8.56 0.11
C HIS A 113 -10.20 -8.83 1.56
N MET A 114 -9.45 -8.30 2.53
CA MET A 114 -9.78 -8.40 3.95
C MET A 114 -11.11 -7.71 4.29
N ALA A 115 -11.48 -6.67 3.55
CA ALA A 115 -12.76 -5.99 3.68
C ALA A 115 -13.87 -6.57 2.77
N HIS A 116 -13.65 -7.75 2.18
CA HIS A 116 -14.58 -8.45 1.29
C HIS A 116 -15.15 -7.60 0.15
N LYS A 117 -14.33 -6.70 -0.42
CA LYS A 117 -14.79 -5.79 -1.47
C LYS A 117 -14.93 -6.51 -2.81
N GLN A 118 -16.09 -6.36 -3.44
CA GLN A 118 -16.38 -6.94 -4.76
C GLN A 118 -15.41 -6.49 -5.87
N SER A 119 -14.74 -5.33 -5.71
CA SER A 119 -13.70 -4.86 -6.63
C SER A 119 -12.53 -5.84 -6.78
N ILE A 120 -12.25 -6.66 -5.77
CA ILE A 120 -11.17 -7.67 -5.80
C ILE A 120 -11.69 -9.11 -5.73
N GLU A 121 -12.76 -9.38 -4.97
CA GLU A 121 -13.32 -10.74 -4.82
C GLU A 121 -13.78 -11.36 -6.13
N LYS A 122 -14.29 -10.54 -7.07
CA LYS A 122 -14.70 -11.00 -8.41
C LYS A 122 -13.59 -11.72 -9.18
N TYR A 123 -12.32 -11.45 -8.87
CA TYR A 123 -11.18 -12.12 -9.50
C TYR A 123 -10.89 -13.50 -8.92
N LYS A 124 -11.43 -13.85 -7.73
CA LYS A 124 -11.20 -15.13 -7.04
C LYS A 124 -9.70 -15.48 -6.98
N PHE A 125 -8.88 -14.52 -6.53
CA PHE A 125 -7.45 -14.77 -6.34
C PHE A 125 -7.23 -15.69 -5.14
N ASN A 126 -6.16 -16.48 -5.20
CA ASN A 126 -5.67 -17.23 -4.06
C ASN A 126 -4.83 -16.29 -3.17
N TRP A 127 -5.34 -15.98 -1.98
CA TRP A 127 -4.68 -15.12 -0.99
C TRP A 127 -3.93 -15.88 0.09
N LYS A 128 -3.91 -17.23 0.05
CA LYS A 128 -3.20 -18.06 1.03
C LYS A 128 -1.70 -17.73 1.02
N THR A 129 -1.11 -17.70 2.20
CA THR A 129 0.32 -17.50 2.41
C THR A 129 0.78 -18.31 3.61
N ASP A 130 2.01 -18.78 3.53
CA ASP A 130 2.81 -19.36 4.60
C ASP A 130 3.99 -18.44 4.95
N TYR A 131 3.88 -17.17 4.55
CA TYR A 131 4.87 -16.12 4.68
C TYR A 131 6.24 -16.58 4.18
N CYS A 132 7.31 -16.37 4.95
CA CYS A 132 8.65 -16.70 4.49
C CYS A 132 9.02 -18.17 4.73
N SER A 133 8.05 -19.04 5.06
CA SER A 133 8.10 -20.52 5.19
C SER A 133 9.39 -21.12 5.73
N ASN A 134 10.43 -21.22 4.90
CA ASN A 134 11.74 -21.79 5.23
C ASN A 134 12.75 -20.74 5.74
N SER A 135 12.30 -19.53 6.07
CA SER A 135 13.20 -18.44 6.42
C SER A 135 12.56 -17.49 7.46
N PRO A 136 13.37 -16.77 8.27
CA PRO A 136 12.85 -15.92 9.34
C PRO A 136 12.04 -14.72 8.85
N ASP A 137 10.76 -14.66 9.21
CA ASP A 137 9.87 -13.53 8.90
C ASP A 137 10.36 -12.18 9.47
N THR A 138 10.93 -12.20 10.67
CA THR A 138 11.36 -11.00 11.39
C THR A 138 12.87 -11.04 11.59
N LEU A 139 13.53 -9.93 11.31
CA LEU A 139 14.98 -9.77 11.44
C LEU A 139 15.35 -8.81 12.58
N PRO A 140 16.59 -8.89 13.09
CA PRO A 140 17.11 -7.93 14.07
C PRO A 140 16.93 -6.48 13.62
N GLY A 141 16.61 -5.59 14.56
CA GLY A 141 16.26 -4.20 14.28
C GLY A 141 14.78 -3.98 13.96
N GLY A 142 13.94 -5.02 14.04
CA GLY A 142 12.50 -4.91 13.86
C GLY A 142 12.04 -4.90 12.40
N TYR A 143 12.89 -5.34 11.47
CA TYR A 143 12.50 -5.49 10.07
C TYR A 143 11.61 -6.70 9.90
N ASN A 144 10.58 -6.61 9.07
CA ASN A 144 9.59 -7.65 8.87
C ASN A 144 9.37 -7.91 7.38
N PHE A 145 9.61 -9.16 6.97
CA PHE A 145 9.54 -9.62 5.58
C PHE A 145 8.19 -10.24 5.21
N LYS A 146 7.27 -10.43 6.17
CA LYS A 146 5.97 -11.10 5.95
C LYS A 146 5.21 -10.54 4.76
N MET A 147 5.12 -9.21 4.64
CA MET A 147 4.35 -8.59 3.56
C MET A 147 4.99 -8.80 2.18
N GLY A 148 6.33 -8.79 2.10
CA GLY A 148 7.04 -9.12 0.86
C GLY A 148 6.86 -10.59 0.48
N CYS A 149 6.98 -11.49 1.45
CA CYS A 149 6.75 -12.93 1.24
C CYS A 149 5.28 -13.23 0.85
N TRP A 150 4.30 -12.55 1.44
CA TRP A 150 2.90 -12.73 1.07
C TRP A 150 2.62 -12.28 -0.37
N ARG A 151 3.19 -11.14 -0.82
CA ARG A 151 3.04 -10.73 -2.22
C ARG A 151 3.70 -11.70 -3.18
N HIS A 152 4.83 -12.30 -2.79
CA HIS A 152 5.51 -13.34 -3.56
C HIS A 152 4.66 -14.61 -3.70
N ASP A 153 4.11 -15.12 -2.60
CA ASP A 153 3.18 -16.26 -2.57
C ASP A 153 1.94 -16.00 -3.43
N PHE A 154 1.36 -14.80 -3.29
CA PHE A 154 0.22 -14.37 -4.09
C PHE A 154 0.55 -14.46 -5.58
N GLY A 155 1.70 -13.95 -6.01
CA GLY A 155 2.15 -14.08 -7.40
C GLY A 155 2.29 -15.53 -7.82
N TYR A 156 3.07 -16.33 -7.08
CA TYR A 156 3.35 -17.73 -7.40
C TYR A 156 2.08 -18.57 -7.52
N ARG A 157 1.22 -18.54 -6.51
CA ARG A 157 0.00 -19.36 -6.45
C ARG A 157 -0.96 -19.00 -7.57
N ASN A 158 -1.15 -17.70 -7.84
CA ASN A 158 -2.09 -17.26 -8.86
C ASN A 158 -1.58 -17.45 -10.28
N TYR A 159 -0.29 -17.21 -10.58
CA TYR A 159 0.23 -17.51 -11.91
C TYR A 159 0.22 -19.02 -12.17
N LYS A 160 0.70 -19.84 -11.24
CA LYS A 160 0.70 -21.31 -11.41
C LYS A 160 -0.72 -21.84 -11.59
N GLY A 161 -1.70 -21.36 -10.82
CA GLY A 161 -3.10 -21.78 -10.95
C GLY A 161 -3.79 -21.29 -12.24
N LEU A 162 -3.42 -20.11 -12.76
CA LEU A 162 -4.09 -19.51 -13.92
C LEU A 162 -3.50 -19.95 -15.26
N ILE A 163 -2.18 -20.01 -15.36
CA ILE A 163 -1.46 -20.27 -16.61
C ILE A 163 -0.56 -21.49 -16.55
N GLY A 164 -0.46 -22.18 -15.41
CA GLY A 164 0.41 -23.34 -15.26
C GLY A 164 1.87 -22.98 -14.96
N ASN A 165 2.57 -23.91 -14.32
CA ASN A 165 3.96 -23.73 -13.88
C ASN A 165 4.93 -23.49 -15.04
N TYR A 166 4.75 -24.19 -16.16
CA TYR A 166 5.60 -24.04 -17.36
C TYR A 166 5.59 -22.59 -17.88
N TYR A 167 4.39 -22.03 -18.14
CA TYR A 167 4.25 -20.69 -18.68
C TYR A 167 4.62 -19.59 -17.67
N PHE A 168 4.40 -19.83 -16.37
CA PHE A 168 4.87 -18.93 -15.31
C PHE A 168 6.38 -18.70 -15.38
N LYS A 169 7.16 -19.77 -15.62
CA LYS A 169 8.62 -19.69 -15.78
C LYS A 169 9.00 -19.12 -17.14
N LYS A 170 8.45 -19.67 -18.22
CA LYS A 170 8.85 -19.35 -19.60
C LYS A 170 8.55 -17.90 -20.00
N ASN A 171 7.45 -17.32 -19.51
CA ASN A 171 6.99 -15.98 -19.90
C ASN A 171 7.55 -14.86 -18.99
N GLY A 172 8.65 -15.13 -18.27
CA GLY A 172 9.32 -14.17 -17.39
C GLY A 172 8.49 -13.69 -16.20
N HIS A 173 7.36 -14.33 -15.90
CA HIS A 173 6.50 -13.96 -14.78
C HIS A 173 7.16 -14.30 -13.44
N LYS A 174 7.77 -15.49 -13.35
CA LYS A 174 8.58 -15.88 -12.19
C LYS A 174 9.66 -14.85 -11.88
N LYS A 175 10.52 -14.55 -12.86
CA LYS A 175 11.60 -13.56 -12.72
C LYS A 175 11.09 -12.20 -12.25
N ARG A 176 9.94 -11.75 -12.73
CA ARG A 176 9.33 -10.49 -12.28
C ARG A 176 8.85 -10.57 -10.84
N VAL A 177 8.17 -11.63 -10.44
CA VAL A 177 7.69 -11.83 -9.06
C VAL A 177 8.87 -11.95 -8.08
N ASP A 178 9.95 -12.65 -8.47
CA ASP A 178 11.16 -12.77 -7.65
C ASP A 178 11.85 -11.42 -7.44
N LYS A 179 12.02 -10.62 -8.50
CA LYS A 179 12.59 -9.27 -8.35
C LYS A 179 11.67 -8.35 -7.53
N ALA A 180 10.36 -8.52 -7.67
CA ALA A 180 9.37 -7.80 -6.90
C ALA A 180 9.49 -8.14 -5.40
N LEU A 181 9.74 -9.40 -5.04
CA LEU A 181 10.10 -9.80 -3.66
C LEU A 181 11.32 -9.03 -3.18
N LEU A 182 12.45 -9.06 -3.92
CA LEU A 182 13.68 -8.36 -3.51
C LEU A 182 13.42 -6.89 -3.17
N ARG A 183 12.63 -6.19 -4.00
CA ARG A 183 12.27 -4.79 -3.73
C ARG A 183 11.44 -4.64 -2.47
N ASP A 184 10.43 -5.48 -2.26
CA ASP A 184 9.60 -5.37 -1.06
C ASP A 184 10.41 -5.60 0.20
N LEU A 185 11.35 -6.55 0.17
CA LEU A 185 12.25 -6.81 1.28
C LEU A 185 13.20 -5.61 1.51
N TYR A 186 13.65 -4.94 0.44
CA TYR A 186 14.42 -3.70 0.58
C TYR A 186 13.58 -2.56 1.16
N THR A 187 12.31 -2.43 0.77
CA THR A 187 11.37 -1.49 1.40
C THR A 187 11.23 -1.80 2.90
N ALA A 188 11.10 -3.08 3.26
CA ALA A 188 11.04 -3.49 4.67
C ALA A 188 12.32 -3.11 5.43
N CYS A 189 13.50 -3.21 4.80
CA CYS A 189 14.77 -2.78 5.38
C CYS A 189 14.92 -1.25 5.51
N ASP A 190 14.04 -0.47 4.89
CA ASP A 190 14.01 0.99 5.05
C ASP A 190 13.13 1.43 6.24
N TYR A 191 12.47 0.49 6.93
CA TYR A 191 11.73 0.74 8.16
C TYR A 191 12.59 1.45 9.22
N LYS A 192 12.05 2.52 9.77
CA LYS A 192 12.63 3.27 10.88
C LYS A 192 11.54 3.55 11.92
N PRO A 193 11.68 3.05 13.16
CA PRO A 193 10.74 3.38 14.23
C PRO A 193 10.85 4.87 14.61
N TRP A 194 9.73 5.47 15.04
CA TRP A 194 9.65 6.89 15.42
C TRP A 194 10.50 7.20 16.67
N ALA A 195 10.46 6.30 17.66
CA ALA A 195 11.34 6.29 18.83
C ALA A 195 12.28 5.09 18.69
N ASP A 196 13.35 5.27 17.93
CA ASP A 196 14.35 4.23 17.74
C ASP A 196 15.26 4.15 18.97
N PRO A 197 15.25 3.03 19.72
CA PRO A 197 16.11 2.88 20.88
C PRO A 197 17.58 2.62 20.49
N LEU A 198 17.87 2.37 19.20
CA LEU A 198 19.19 2.00 18.73
C LEU A 198 20.01 3.24 18.31
N PRO A 199 21.33 3.26 18.58
CA PRO A 199 22.19 4.31 18.08
C PRO A 199 22.27 4.28 16.54
N PRO A 200 22.50 5.42 15.86
CA PRO A 200 22.51 5.51 14.40
C PRO A 200 23.48 4.54 13.70
N SER A 201 24.64 4.29 14.31
CA SER A 201 25.66 3.34 13.80
C SER A 201 25.13 1.91 13.78
N GLU A 202 24.45 1.49 14.84
CA GLU A 202 23.83 0.17 14.92
C GLU A 202 22.67 0.03 13.95
N ARG A 203 21.81 1.05 13.81
CA ARG A 203 20.73 1.07 12.82
C ARG A 203 21.29 0.89 11.40
N LYS A 204 22.38 1.58 11.06
CA LYS A 204 23.06 1.45 9.76
C LYS A 204 23.57 0.02 9.53
N ARG A 205 24.21 -0.59 10.54
CA ARG A 205 24.69 -1.98 10.49
C ARG A 205 23.54 -2.98 10.27
N LEU A 206 22.47 -2.84 11.06
CA LEU A 206 21.29 -3.71 10.96
C LEU A 206 20.58 -3.57 9.62
N LYS A 207 20.49 -2.34 9.07
CA LYS A 207 19.94 -2.11 7.73
C LYS A 207 20.77 -2.79 6.64
N ALA A 208 22.09 -2.72 6.72
CA ALA A 208 22.98 -3.41 5.78
C ALA A 208 22.83 -4.94 5.87
N ALA A 209 22.75 -5.49 7.09
CA ALA A 209 22.49 -6.90 7.31
C ALA A 209 21.12 -7.32 6.74
N CYS A 210 20.07 -6.53 6.97
CA CYS A 210 18.74 -6.76 6.42
C CYS A 210 18.76 -6.85 4.88
N ARG A 211 19.42 -5.89 4.20
CA ARG A 211 19.52 -5.91 2.74
C ARG A 211 20.34 -7.09 2.22
N LYS A 212 21.36 -7.54 2.94
CA LYS A 212 22.11 -8.76 2.61
C LYS A 212 21.20 -10.00 2.71
N THR A 213 20.44 -10.13 3.79
CA THR A 213 19.46 -11.22 3.96
C THR A 213 18.39 -11.18 2.87
N ALA A 214 17.84 -10.02 2.55
CA ALA A 214 16.87 -9.85 1.45
C ALA A 214 17.43 -10.34 0.10
N LYS A 215 18.73 -10.10 -0.17
CA LYS A 215 19.38 -10.65 -1.35
C LYS A 215 19.44 -12.18 -1.31
N THR A 216 19.78 -12.79 -0.18
CA THR A 216 19.77 -14.26 -0.01
C THR A 216 18.39 -14.86 -0.31
N TYR A 217 17.32 -14.20 0.14
CA TYR A 217 15.95 -14.64 -0.16
C TYR A 217 15.68 -14.64 -1.66
N TYR A 218 16.02 -13.54 -2.34
CA TYR A 218 15.89 -13.42 -3.78
C TYR A 218 16.71 -14.49 -4.52
N ASP A 219 17.98 -14.67 -4.13
CA ASP A 219 18.87 -15.65 -4.76
C ASP A 219 18.28 -17.07 -4.63
N ALA A 220 17.75 -17.43 -3.46
CA ALA A 220 17.12 -18.72 -3.20
C ALA A 220 15.88 -18.95 -4.08
N VAL A 221 14.93 -18.01 -4.13
CA VAL A 221 13.71 -18.18 -4.94
C VAL A 221 14.00 -18.09 -6.45
N SER A 222 14.99 -17.29 -6.85
CA SER A 222 15.42 -17.16 -8.24
C SER A 222 16.04 -18.46 -8.73
N ALA A 223 16.85 -19.13 -7.89
CA ALA A 223 17.47 -20.41 -8.18
C ALA A 223 16.48 -21.59 -8.12
N ALA A 224 15.45 -21.51 -7.27
CA ALA A 224 14.40 -22.52 -7.19
C ALA A 224 13.64 -22.61 -8.53
N GLY A 225 13.96 -23.65 -9.30
CA GLY A 225 13.49 -23.93 -10.64
C GLY A 225 11.99 -24.05 -10.73
#